data_AF-A0AAU0L518-F1
#
_entry.id   AF-A0AAU0L518-F1
#
_cell.length_a   1.000
_cell.length_b   1.000
_cell.length_c   1.000
_cell.angle_alpha   90.00
_cell.angle_beta   90.00
_cell.angle_gamma   90.00
#
_symmetry.space_group_name_H-M   'P 1'
#
loop_
_entity.id
_entity.type
_entity.pdbx_description
1 polymer ?
#
loop_
_entity_poly.entity_id
_entity_poly.type
_entity_poly.pdbx_seq_one_letter_code
_entity_poly.pdbx_strand_id
1 'polypeptide(L)'
;MTHSTTPATPTADTIGSPQWAQALELFMGQMIEVLEGEGRAGFSAVALARWSELCCQRMQESGSAPPEVISQLRGISARVVA
;
A
#
# COMPACT_ATOMS: atom_id res chain seq x y z
N MET A 1 -1.60 0.45 -32.30
CA MET A 1 -0.63 0.83 -31.26
C MET A 1 -0.79 -0.15 -30.11
N THR A 2 0.08 -1.17 -30.03
CA THR A 2 0.05 -2.17 -28.95
C THR A 2 0.75 -1.57 -27.73
N HIS A 3 -0.02 -1.06 -26.77
CA HIS A 3 0.53 -0.72 -25.47
C HIS A 3 1.03 -2.02 -24.81
N SER A 4 2.36 -2.19 -24.76
CA SER A 4 2.97 -3.23 -23.94
C SER A 4 2.82 -2.81 -22.48
N THR A 5 1.80 -3.35 -21.82
CA THR A 5 1.63 -3.28 -20.37
C THR A 5 2.52 -4.34 -19.73
N THR A 6 3.84 -4.26 -19.93
CA THR A 6 4.75 -5.00 -19.06
C THR A 6 4.64 -4.34 -17.70
N PRO A 7 4.13 -5.01 -16.65
CA PRO A 7 4.16 -4.44 -15.31
C PRO A 7 5.63 -4.22 -14.99
N ALA A 8 6.04 -2.96 -14.79
CA ALA A 8 7.37 -2.70 -14.30
C ALA A 8 7.45 -3.34 -12.92
N THR A 9 8.17 -4.47 -12.81
CA THR A 9 8.51 -5.04 -11.52
C THR A 9 9.18 -3.93 -10.72
N PRO A 10 8.66 -3.55 -9.54
CA PRO A 10 9.29 -2.51 -8.72
C PRO A 10 10.73 -2.93 -8.46
N THR A 11 11.69 -2.23 -9.06
CA THR A 11 13.11 -2.36 -8.73
C THR A 11 13.38 -1.63 -7.42
N ALA A 12 14.40 -2.02 -6.66
CA ALA A 12 14.76 -1.36 -5.40
C ALA A 12 14.90 0.17 -5.54
N ASP A 13 15.28 0.65 -6.74
CA ASP A 13 15.40 2.08 -7.09
C ASP A 13 14.06 2.83 -7.22
N THR A 14 12.93 2.12 -7.36
CA THR A 14 11.59 2.73 -7.50
C THR A 14 10.77 2.68 -6.22
N ILE A 15 11.16 1.87 -5.24
CA ILE A 15 10.52 1.79 -3.92
C ILE A 15 10.76 3.12 -3.18
N GLY A 16 9.67 3.75 -2.74
CA GLY A 16 9.71 5.05 -2.08
C GLY A 16 9.74 6.26 -3.04
N SER A 17 9.65 6.04 -4.36
CA SER A 17 9.42 7.10 -5.33
C SER A 17 7.98 7.64 -5.27
N PRO A 18 7.71 8.88 -5.71
CA PRO A 18 6.35 9.42 -5.77
C PRO A 18 5.40 8.60 -6.63
N GLN A 19 5.90 8.01 -7.73
CA GLN A 19 5.10 7.16 -8.62
C GLN A 19 4.70 5.85 -7.95
N TRP A 20 5.63 5.22 -7.23
CA TRP A 20 5.34 4.04 -6.42
C TRP A 20 4.31 4.34 -5.34
N ALA A 21 4.44 5.48 -4.65
CA ALA A 21 3.50 5.90 -3.62
C ALA A 21 2.07 6.09 -4.18
N GLN A 22 1.93 6.75 -5.33
CA GLN A 22 0.63 6.92 -6.00
C GLN A 22 0.01 5.59 -6.45
N ALA A 23 0.81 4.69 -7.04
CA ALA A 23 0.32 3.39 -7.46
C ALA A 23 -0.19 2.55 -6.27
N LEU A 24 0.53 2.62 -5.13
CA LEU A 24 0.13 1.93 -3.91
C LEU A 24 -1.14 2.52 -3.29
N GLU A 25 -1.28 3.84 -3.30
CA GLU A 25 -2.49 4.54 -2.84
C GLU A 25 -3.73 4.11 -3.63
N LEU A 26 -3.63 4.12 -4.97
CA LEU A 26 -4.71 3.67 -5.86
C LEU A 26 -5.06 2.19 -5.65
N PHE A 27 -4.06 1.33 -5.51
CA PHE A 27 -4.27 -0.11 -5.28
C PHE A 27 -5.00 -0.37 -3.96
N MET A 28 -4.57 0.26 -2.87
CA MET A 28 -5.21 0.08 -1.57
C MET A 28 -6.63 0.67 -1.54
N GLY A 29 -6.87 1.80 -2.23
CA GLY A 29 -8.22 2.35 -2.40
C GLY A 29 -9.16 1.39 -3.15
N GLN A 30 -8.71 0.83 -4.28
CA GLN A 30 -9.48 -0.16 -5.03
C GLN A 30 -9.77 -1.43 -4.22
N MET A 31 -8.82 -1.87 -3.39
CA MET A 31 -9.06 -2.99 -2.47
C MET A 31 -10.20 -2.70 -1.48
N ILE A 32 -10.26 -1.50 -0.92
CA ILE A 32 -11.36 -1.11 -0.02
C ILE A 32 -12.69 -1.13 -0.79
N GLU A 33 -12.76 -0.49 -1.95
CA GLU A 33 -14.00 -0.42 -2.75
C GLU A 33 -14.56 -1.82 -3.09
N VAL A 34 -13.70 -2.73 -3.54
CA VAL A 34 -14.10 -4.10 -3.86
C VAL A 34 -14.57 -4.84 -2.60
N LEU A 35 -13.84 -4.71 -1.49
CA LEU A 35 -14.12 -5.49 -0.28
C LEU A 35 -15.33 -4.97 0.51
N GLU A 36 -15.56 -3.66 0.54
CA GLU A 36 -16.78 -3.06 1.08
C GLU A 36 -18.00 -3.35 0.18
N GLY A 37 -17.81 -3.29 -1.14
CA GLY A 37 -18.85 -3.61 -2.12
C GLY A 37 -19.28 -5.09 -2.14
N GLU A 38 -18.35 -6.01 -1.87
CA GLU A 38 -18.64 -7.46 -1.79
C GLU A 38 -19.34 -7.88 -0.49
N GLY A 39 -19.48 -6.98 0.50
CA GLY A 39 -20.21 -7.27 1.74
C GLY A 39 -19.61 -8.38 2.60
N ARG A 40 -18.35 -8.78 2.36
CA ARG A 40 -17.67 -9.80 3.15
C ARG A 40 -17.28 -9.20 4.50
N ALA A 41 -18.02 -9.59 5.54
CA ALA A 41 -17.74 -9.24 6.93
C ALA A 41 -16.30 -9.62 7.29
N GLY A 42 -15.39 -8.64 7.33
CA GLY A 42 -14.03 -8.88 7.83
C GLY A 42 -12.96 -7.89 7.37
N PHE A 43 -13.10 -7.29 6.19
CA PHE A 43 -12.08 -6.36 5.67
C PHE A 43 -12.69 -5.00 5.35
N SER A 44 -12.60 -4.09 6.34
CA SER A 44 -13.01 -2.69 6.25
C SER A 44 -11.79 -1.76 6.27
N ALA A 45 -11.99 -0.46 6.04
CA ALA A 45 -10.94 0.55 6.23
C ALA A 45 -10.23 0.42 7.60
N VAL A 46 -10.98 0.08 8.66
CA VAL A 46 -10.43 -0.15 10.02
C VAL A 46 -9.53 -1.39 10.08
N ALA A 47 -9.91 -2.48 9.40
CA ALA A 47 -9.09 -3.67 9.33
C ALA A 47 -7.81 -3.42 8.52
N LEU A 48 -7.90 -2.66 7.43
CA LEU A 48 -6.76 -2.25 6.62
C LEU A 48 -5.79 -1.39 7.44
N ALA A 49 -6.29 -0.38 8.19
CA ALA A 49 -5.45 0.47 9.05
C ALA A 49 -4.63 -0.37 10.05
N ARG A 50 -5.28 -1.31 10.75
CA ARG A 50 -4.61 -2.21 11.71
C ARG A 50 -3.57 -3.10 11.04
N TRP A 51 -3.88 -3.62 9.85
CA TRP A 51 -2.95 -4.44 9.09
C TRP A 51 -1.74 -3.64 8.61
N SER A 52 -1.94 -2.43 8.07
CA SER A 52 -0.87 -1.55 7.61
C SER A 52 0.07 -1.16 8.75
N GLU A 53 -0.47 -0.89 9.95
CA GLU A 53 0.33 -0.58 11.13
C GLU A 53 1.19 -1.78 11.56
N LEU A 54 0.61 -2.99 11.60
CA LEU A 54 1.35 -4.21 11.90
C LEU A 54 2.46 -4.47 10.88
N CYS A 55 2.18 -4.29 9.58
CA CYS A 55 3.19 -4.41 8.53
C CYS A 55 4.35 -3.43 8.77
N CYS A 56 4.06 -2.15 9.03
CA CYS A 56 5.09 -1.16 9.31
C CYS A 56 5.93 -1.51 10.54
N GLN A 57 5.30 -2.01 11.60
CA GLN A 57 6.00 -2.48 12.79
C GLN A 57 6.94 -3.65 12.47
N ARG A 58 6.46 -4.66 11.72
CA ARG A 58 7.29 -5.82 11.34
C ARG A 58 8.45 -5.44 10.43
N MET A 59 8.25 -4.50 9.51
CA MET A 59 9.32 -3.97 8.67
C MET A 59 10.39 -3.26 9.50
N GLN A 60 9.97 -2.51 10.53
CA GLN A 60 10.88 -1.84 11.45
C GLN A 60 11.67 -2.85 12.31
N GLU A 61 11.00 -3.88 12.84
CA GLU A 61 11.63 -4.93 13.66
C GLU A 61 12.64 -5.79 12.88
N SER A 62 12.32 -6.12 11.63
CA SER A 62 13.16 -6.98 10.78
C SER A 62 14.23 -6.23 9.99
N GLY A 63 14.14 -4.90 9.92
CA GLY A 63 14.99 -4.09 9.05
C GLY A 63 14.76 -4.35 7.56
N SER A 64 13.60 -4.89 7.18
CA SER A 64 13.31 -5.25 5.79
C SER A 64 13.03 -4.05 4.87
N ALA A 65 12.89 -2.85 5.44
CA ALA A 65 12.73 -1.60 4.70
C ALA A 65 13.42 -0.43 5.42
N PRO A 66 13.94 0.57 4.68
CA PRO A 66 14.47 1.81 5.26
C PRO A 66 13.40 2.60 6.05
N PRO A 67 13.79 3.34 7.11
CA PRO A 67 12.85 4.16 7.89
C PRO A 67 12.04 5.16 7.04
N GLU A 68 12.64 5.75 6.01
CA GLU A 68 11.98 6.68 5.10
C GLU A 68 10.83 6.01 4.34
N VAL A 69 11.03 4.77 3.88
CA VAL A 69 10.00 3.98 3.19
C VAL A 69 8.86 3.64 4.15
N ILE A 70 9.19 3.26 5.38
CA ILE A 70 8.18 2.99 6.42
C ILE A 70 7.36 4.25 6.74
N SER A 71 8.01 5.41 6.84
CA SER A 71 7.33 6.69 7.06
C SER A 71 6.37 7.04 5.92
N GLN A 72 6.80 6.85 4.67
CA GLN A 72 5.93 7.06 3.51
C GLN A 72 4.74 6.09 3.51
N LEU A 73 4.94 4.81 3.82
CA LEU A 73 3.87 3.81 3.91
C LEU A 73 2.82 4.17 4.95
N ARG A 74 3.23 4.64 6.13
CA ARG A 74 2.30 5.16 7.15
C ARG A 74 1.48 6.32 6.63
N GLY A 75 2.12 7.26 5.91
CA GLY A 75 1.45 8.41 5.31
C GLY A 75 0.42 8.01 4.24
N ILE A 76 0.73 7.01 3.40
CA ILE A 76 -0.20 6.51 2.38
C ILE A 76 -1.38 5.80 3.06
N SER A 77 -1.12 4.90 4.01
CA SER A 77 -2.17 4.20 4.75
C SER A 77 -3.15 5.17 5.40
N ALA A 78 -2.66 6.23 6.03
CA ALA A 78 -3.49 7.26 6.66
C ALA A 78 -4.41 7.99 5.66
N ARG A 79 -3.95 8.25 4.42
CA ARG A 79 -4.79 8.89 3.39
C ARG A 79 -5.87 7.96 2.84
N VAL A 80 -5.56 6.67 2.73
CA VAL A 80 -6.47 5.68 2.16
C VAL A 80 -7.62 5.33 3.12
N VAL A 81 -7.41 5.46 4.43
CA VAL A 81 -8.42 5.10 5.45
C VAL A 81 -9.16 6.31 6.05
N ALA A 82 -8.85 7.53 5.60
CA ALA A 82 -9.48 8.79 6.03
C ALA A 82 -10.78 9.06 5.25
#